data_AF-A0A8T9CKN0-F1
#
_entry.id   AF-A0A8T9CKN0-F1
#
_cell.length_a   1.000
_cell.length_b   1.000
_cell.length_c   1.000
_cell.angle_alpha   90.00
_cell.angle_beta   90.00
_cell.angle_gamma   90.00
#
_symmetry.space_group_name_H-M   'P 1'
#
loop_
_entity.id
_entity.type
_entity.pdbx_description
1 polymer ?
#
loop_
_entity_poly.entity_id
_entity_poly.type
_entity_poly.pdbx_seq_one_letter_code
_entity_poly.pdbx_strand_id
1 'polypeptide(L)' 'HLPPEVRCPRCASVHTTLISEFGSTACKALYRCDSCREPFDYFKCI' A
#
# COMPACT_ATOMS: atom_id res chain seq x y z
N HIS A 1 15.68 9.34 -3.78
CA HIS A 1 14.40 9.38 -3.04
C HIS A 1 13.92 7.95 -2.88
N LEU A 2 14.06 7.36 -1.70
CA LEU A 2 13.55 6.02 -1.42
C LEU A 2 12.02 6.14 -1.30
N PRO A 3 11.22 5.27 -1.95
CA PRO A 3 9.77 5.30 -1.74
C PRO A 3 9.46 5.12 -0.24
N PRO A 4 8.43 5.80 0.29
CA PRO A 4 8.02 5.60 1.67
C PRO A 4 7.74 4.12 1.92
N GLU A 5 8.28 3.56 3.00
CA GLU A 5 8.00 2.19 3.41
C GLU A 5 6.52 2.05 3.82
N VAL A 6 5.69 1.58 2.89
CA VAL A 6 4.27 1.34 3.13
C VAL A 6 4.12 0.04 3.91
N ARG A 7 3.69 0.15 5.18
CA ARG A 7 3.43 -1.00 6.06
C ARG A 7 2.01 -1.52 5.88
N CYS A 8 1.88 -2.85 5.87
CA CYS A 8 0.57 -3.49 5.86
C CYS A 8 -0.17 -3.22 7.18
N PRO A 9 -1.41 -2.68 7.16
CA PRO A 9 -2.17 -2.40 8.38
C PRO A 9 -2.68 -3.67 9.09
N ARG A 10 -2.62 -4.83 8.43
CA ARG A 10 -3.13 -6.11 8.97
C ARG A 10 -2.07 -6.92 9.70
N CYS A 11 -0.85 -6.96 9.17
CA CYS A 11 0.23 -7.80 9.71
C CYS A 11 1.52 -7.02 10.03
N ALA A 12 1.52 -5.70 9.84
CA ALA A 12 2.67 -4.81 10.02
C ALA A 12 3.90 -5.09 9.14
N SER A 13 3.81 -6.03 8.19
CA SER A 13 4.87 -6.31 7.23
C SER A 13 5.17 -5.09 6.35
N VAL A 14 6.46 -4.87 6.07
CA VAL A 14 6.96 -3.87 5.11
C VAL A 14 6.98 -4.40 3.68
N HIS A 15 6.71 -5.69 3.49
CA HIS A 15 6.72 -6.34 2.18
C HIS A 15 5.37 -6.06 1.50
N THR A 16 5.29 -4.93 0.83
CA THR A 16 4.09 -4.50 0.11
C THR A 16 4.45 -4.12 -1.33
N THR A 17 3.53 -4.42 -2.24
CA THR A 17 3.68 -4.14 -3.66
C THR A 17 2.56 -3.20 -4.09
N LEU A 18 2.92 -2.12 -4.79
CA LEU A 18 1.96 -1.23 -5.42
C LEU A 18 1.28 -1.98 -6.57
N ILE A 19 -0.05 -2.03 -6.55
CA ILE A 19 -0.85 -2.68 -7.59
C ILE A 19 -1.41 -1.62 -8.55
N SER A 20 -1.88 -0.50 -8.00
CA SER A 20 -2.41 0.62 -8.76
C SER A 20 -2.12 1.92 -8.05
N GLU A 21 -1.70 2.93 -8.80
CA GLU A 21 -1.57 4.28 -8.27
C GLU A 21 -2.91 4.88 -7.82
N PHE A 22 -4.04 4.32 -8.27
CA PHE A 22 -5.39 4.72 -7.89
C PHE A 22 -6.11 3.58 -7.17
N GLY A 23 -6.50 3.80 -5.92
CA GLY A 23 -7.27 2.87 -5.09
C GLY A 23 -8.75 3.20 -5.10
N SER A 24 -9.40 3.17 -3.94
CA SER A 24 -10.83 3.53 -3.82
C SER A 24 -11.14 5.01 -4.11
N THR A 25 -10.14 5.88 -4.02
CA THR A 25 -10.22 7.30 -4.42
C THR A 25 -8.94 7.73 -5.12
N ALA A 26 -8.96 8.87 -5.82
CA ALA A 26 -7.78 9.40 -6.51
C ALA A 26 -6.59 9.68 -5.56
N CYS A 27 -6.90 10.04 -4.31
CA CYS A 27 -5.90 10.30 -3.26
C CYS A 27 -5.34 9.02 -2.61
N LYS A 28 -5.86 7.84 -2.98
CA LYS A 28 -5.39 6.55 -2.46
C LYS A 28 -4.69 5.76 -3.55
N ALA A 29 -3.70 4.99 -3.16
CA ALA A 29 -3.05 3.97 -3.97
C ALA A 29 -3.41 2.58 -3.42
N LEU A 30 -3.56 1.61 -4.32
CA LEU A 30 -3.86 0.23 -3.95
C LEU A 30 -2.57 -0.57 -3.81
N TYR A 31 -2.35 -1.12 -2.62
CA TYR A 31 -1.22 -1.99 -2.32
C TYR A 31 -1.70 -3.40 -2.02
N ARG A 32 -0.81 -4.38 -2.18
CA ARG A 32 -0.97 -5.75 -1.68
C ARG A 32 0.19 -6.10 -0.77
N CYS A 33 -0.10 -6.67 0.39
CA CYS A 33 0.95 -7.24 1.23
C CYS A 33 1.36 -8.61 0.69
N ASP A 34 2.66 -8.86 0.54
CA ASP A 34 3.16 -10.17 0.11
C ASP A 34 3.11 -11.20 1.24
N SER A 35 3.27 -10.76 2.50
CA SER A 35 3.27 -11.65 3.66
C SER A 35 1.88 -12.21 4.01
N CYS A 36 0.86 -11.35 4.11
CA CYS A 36 -0.51 -11.80 4.40
C CYS A 36 -1.40 -11.94 3.16
N ARG A 37 -0.90 -11.55 1.98
CA ARG A 37 -1.59 -11.62 0.67
C ARG A 37 -2.85 -10.77 0.53
N GLU A 38 -3.16 -9.94 1.51
CA GLU A 38 -4.33 -9.07 1.50
C GLU A 38 -4.05 -7.71 0.81
N PRO A 39 -4.98 -7.21 -0.02
CA PRO A 39 -4.93 -5.85 -0.54
C PRO A 39 -5.37 -4.81 0.51
N PHE A 40 -4.88 -3.58 0.38
CA PHE A 40 -5.28 -2.43 1.20
C PHE A 40 -5.03 -1.09 0.48
N ASP A 41 -5.84 -0.10 0.84
CA ASP A 41 -5.65 1.29 0.39
C ASP A 41 -4.58 2.00 1.25
N TYR A 42 -3.69 2.74 0.59
CA TYR A 42 -2.73 3.65 1.21
C TYR A 42 -3.01 5.09 0.77
N PHE A 43 -3.12 6.01 1.71
CA PHE A 43 -3.28 7.43 1.39
C PHE A 43 -1.96 8.00 0.88
N LYS A 44 -1.98 8.52 -0.36
CA LYS A 44 -0.87 9.28 -0.91
C LYS A 44 -0.88 10.63 -0.20
N CYS A 45 0.13 10.92 0.62
CA CYS A 45 0.39 12.30 1.05
C CYS A 45 0.86 13.05 -0.20
N ILE A 46 -0.06 13.75 -0.85
CA ILE A 46 0.21 14.70 -1.93
C ILE A 46 0.68 16.02 -1.34
#